data_AF-A0A2E6S3D1-F1
#
_entry.id   AF-A0A2E6S3D1-F1
#
_cell.length_a   1.000
_cell.length_b   1.000
_cell.length_c   1.000
_cell.angle_alpha   90.00
_cell.angle_beta   90.00
_cell.angle_gamma   90.00
#
_symmetry.space_group_name_H-M   'P 1'
#
loop_
_entity.id
_entity.type
_entity.pdbx_description
1 polymer ?
#
loop_
_entity_poly.entity_id
_entity_poly.type
_entity_poly.pdbx_seq_one_letter_code
_entity_poly.pdbx_strand_id
1 'polypeptide(L)' 'IYITGTRTKADYYLTGQLKYECIYKGKNKHGMEWWFDEQRNPVKINIYNNGVQLVSHDLLYDSDE' A
#
# COMPACT_ATOMS: atom_id res chain seq x y z
N ILE A 1 5.55 -10.11 18.40
CA ILE A 1 4.60 -9.02 18.70
C ILE A 1 3.72 -8.83 17.47
N TYR A 2 2.40 -8.90 17.61
CA TYR A 2 1.44 -8.66 16.51
C TYR A 2 0.35 -7.72 17.02
N ILE A 3 -0.20 -6.90 16.12
CA ILE A 3 -1.28 -5.97 16.45
C ILE A 3 -2.59 -6.70 16.18
N THR A 4 -3.47 -6.79 17.18
CA THR A 4 -4.80 -7.38 17.02
C THR A 4 -5.80 -6.33 16.49
N GLY A 5 -6.88 -6.79 15.86
CA GLY A 5 -7.92 -5.91 15.32
C GLY A 5 -7.53 -5.18 14.03
N THR A 6 -6.45 -5.61 13.37
CA THR A 6 -6.08 -5.13 12.04
C THR A 6 -6.62 -6.05 10.94
N ARG A 7 -6.93 -5.47 9.78
CA ARG A 7 -7.33 -6.19 8.56
C ARG A 7 -6.55 -5.65 7.38
N THR A 8 -6.17 -6.52 6.46
CA THR A 8 -5.59 -6.10 5.18
C THR A 8 -6.68 -6.03 4.12
N LYS A 9 -6.68 -4.96 3.33
CA LYS A 9 -7.47 -4.86 2.10
C LYS A 9 -6.51 -4.82 0.93
N ALA A 10 -6.79 -5.62 -0.10
CA ALA A 10 -6.04 -5.65 -1.34
C ALA A 10 -7.00 -5.51 -2.53
N ASP A 11 -6.56 -4.79 -3.55
CA ASP A 11 -7.21 -4.71 -4.86
C ASP A 11 -6.22 -5.19 -5.94
N TYR A 12 -6.75 -5.79 -7.00
CA TYR A 12 -5.97 -6.44 -8.05
C TYR A 12 -6.35 -5.89 -9.43
N TYR A 13 -5.40 -5.96 -10.36
CA TYR A 13 -5.66 -5.77 -11.78
C TYR A 13 -6.48 -6.94 -12.34
N LEU A 14 -7.08 -6.75 -13.53
CA LEU A 14 -7.80 -7.82 -14.22
C LEU A 14 -6.88 -9.01 -14.54
N THR A 15 -5.59 -8.75 -14.72
CA THR A 15 -4.53 -9.77 -14.90
C THR A 15 -4.30 -10.61 -13.65
N GLY A 16 -4.88 -10.24 -12.50
CA GLY A 16 -4.65 -10.88 -11.20
C GLY A 16 -3.43 -10.35 -10.45
N GLN A 17 -2.65 -9.43 -11.03
CA GLN A 17 -1.53 -8.79 -10.35
C GLN A 17 -2.02 -7.84 -9.24
N LEU A 18 -1.27 -7.78 -8.13
CA LEU A 18 -1.59 -6.91 -7.00
C LEU A 18 -1.46 -5.45 -7.43
N LYS A 19 -2.52 -4.66 -7.27
CA LYS A 19 -2.54 -3.23 -7.60
C LYS A 19 -2.32 -2.36 -6.36
N TYR A 20 -2.90 -2.79 -5.25
CA TYR A 20 -2.96 -2.01 -4.02
C TYR A 20 -3.07 -2.94 -2.82
N GLU A 21 -2.40 -2.60 -1.73
CA GLU A 21 -2.59 -3.22 -0.44
C GLU A 21 -2.50 -2.18 0.68
N CYS A 22 -3.39 -2.25 1.66
CA CYS A 22 -3.31 -1.40 2.84
C CYS A 22 -3.83 -2.12 4.08
N ILE A 23 -3.13 -1.87 5.19
CA ILE A 23 -3.53 -2.34 6.51
C ILE A 23 -4.51 -1.32 7.14
N TYR A 24 -5.55 -1.83 7.80
CA TYR A 24 -6.56 -1.06 8.49
C TYR A 24 -6.65 -1.49 9.94
N LYS A 25 -6.93 -0.55 10.85
CA LYS A 25 -7.37 -0.80 12.22
C LYS A 25 -8.80 -0.27 12.35
N GLY A 26 -9.77 -1.18 12.50
CA GLY A 26 -11.19 -0.82 12.38
C GLY A 26 -11.51 -0.32 10.95
N LYS A 27 -11.95 0.94 10.83
CA LYS A 27 -12.24 1.59 9.53
C LYS A 27 -11.11 2.48 9.02
N ASN A 28 -10.06 2.69 9.82
CA ASN A 28 -9.00 3.64 9.52
C ASN A 28 -7.77 2.93 8.95
N LYS A 29 -7.12 3.55 7.96
CA LYS A 29 -5.80 3.09 7.48
C LYS A 29 -4.79 3.13 8.62
N HIS A 30 -3.94 2.12 8.73
CA HIS A 30 -2.96 2.00 9.79
C HIS A 30 -1.81 1.11 9.34
N GLY A 31 -0.56 1.50 9.59
CA GLY A 31 0.60 0.80 9.06
C GLY A 31 0.87 1.19 7.61
N MET A 32 1.30 0.22 6.82
CA MET A 32 1.80 0.45 5.47
C MET A 32 0.70 0.33 4.42
N GLU A 33 0.76 1.20 3.43
CA GLU A 33 -0.02 1.16 2.20
C GLU A 33 0.93 1.14 1.01
N TRP A 34 0.68 0.22 0.10
CA TRP A 34 1.44 0.02 -1.13
C TRP A 34 0.56 0.18 -2.35
N TRP A 35 1.15 0.74 -3.39
CA TRP A 35 0.61 0.79 -4.74
C TRP A 35 1.63 0.20 -5.71
N PHE A 36 1.14 -0.53 -6.69
CA PHE A 36 1.97 -1.20 -7.69
C PHE A 36 1.45 -0.90 -9.09
N ASP A 37 2.32 -0.98 -10.09
CA ASP A 37 1.93 -1.03 -11.50
C ASP A 37 1.49 -2.46 -11.92
N GLU A 38 1.12 -2.63 -13.19
CA GLU A 38 0.68 -3.94 -13.72
C GLU A 38 1.79 -5.00 -13.77
N GLN A 39 3.05 -4.59 -13.69
CA GLN A 39 4.22 -5.47 -13.63
C GLN A 39 4.61 -5.80 -12.19
N ARG A 40 3.83 -5.30 -11.21
CA ARG A 40 4.03 -5.45 -9.76
C ARG A 40 5.22 -4.66 -9.23
N ASN A 41 5.68 -3.63 -9.95
CA ASN A 41 6.68 -2.70 -9.43
C ASN A 41 6.00 -1.73 -8.45
N PRO A 42 6.55 -1.51 -7.24
CA PRO A 42 5.99 -0.54 -6.30
C PRO A 42 6.09 0.89 -6.84
N VAL A 43 4.98 1.59 -6.99
CA VAL A 43 4.95 2.99 -7.50
C VAL A 43 4.73 4.03 -6.40
N LYS A 44 4.20 3.62 -5.25
CA LYS A 44 3.97 4.51 -4.10
C LYS A 44 3.93 3.73 -2.80
N ILE A 45 4.49 4.33 -1.76
CA ILE A 45 4.35 3.88 -0.38
C ILE A 45 3.81 5.01 0.48
N ASN A 46 2.81 4.69 1.30
CA ASN A 46 2.29 5.58 2.34
C ASN A 46 2.36 4.88 3.71
N ILE A 47 2.59 5.63 4.77
CA ILE A 47 2.50 5.13 6.14
C ILE A 47 1.42 5.90 6.87
N TYR A 48 0.50 5.17 7.50
CA TYR A 48 -0.61 5.73 8.26
C TYR A 48 -0.55 5.33 9.73
N ASN A 49 -0.97 6.23 10.62
CA ASN A 49 -1.30 5.91 12.00
C ASN A 49 -2.76 6.26 12.29
N ASN A 50 -3.63 5.25 12.23
CA ASN A 50 -5.05 5.37 12.60
C ASN A 50 -5.77 6.49 11.83
N GLY A 51 -5.55 6.53 10.50
CA GLY A 51 -6.14 7.50 9.58
C GLY A 51 -5.24 8.69 9.27
N VAL A 52 -4.24 8.99 10.10
CA VAL A 52 -3.29 10.09 9.85
C VAL A 52 -2.16 9.60 8.94
N GLN A 53 -1.97 10.25 7.79
CA GLN A 53 -0.83 9.98 6.92
C GLN A 53 0.44 10.59 7.51
N LEU A 54 1.43 9.76 7.79
CA LEU A 54 2.73 10.17 8.32
C LEU A 54 3.77 10.33 7.20
N VAL A 55 3.71 9.45 6.20
CA VAL A 55 4.63 9.42 5.06
C VAL A 55 3.84 9.26 3.77
N SER A 56 4.28 9.98 2.73
CA SER A 56 3.87 9.78 1.35
C SER A 56 5.11 9.86 0.48
N HIS A 57 5.38 8.80 -0.27
CA HIS A 57 6.51 8.79 -1.19
C HIS A 57 6.13 8.06 -2.47
N ASP A 58 6.27 8.75 -3.59
CA ASP A 58 6.13 8.19 -4.93
C ASP A 58 7.49 7.63 -5.36
N LEU A 59 7.49 6.41 -5.88
CA LEU A 59 8.66 5.69 -6.34
C LEU A 59 8.71 5.84 -7.86
N LEU A 60 9.62 6.69 -8.32
CA LEU A 60 9.93 6.84 -9.74
C LEU A 60 11.09 5.89 -10.04
N TYR A 61 10.90 5.04 -11.04
CA TYR A 61 12.01 4.29 -11.63
C TYR A 61 12.46 5.11 -12.83
N ASP A 62 13.67 5.68 -12.75
CA ASP A 62 14.33 6.11 -13.97
C ASP A 62 14.62 4.85 -14.77
N SER A 63 13.91 4.69 -15.89
CA SER A 63 14.32 3.75 -16.92
C SER A 63 15.59 4.33 -17.52
N ASP A 64 16.76 3.83 -17.10
CA ASP A 64 18.00 4.07 -17.82
C ASP A 64 17.89 3.41 -19.21
N GLU A 65 17.39 4.15 -20.20
CA GLU A 65 17.54 3.89 -21.64
C GLU A 65 18.02 5.15 -22.38
#